data_AF-A0AAJ5WST2-F1
#
_entry.id   AF-A0AAJ5WST2-F1
#
_cell.length_a   1.000
_cell.length_b   1.000
_cell.length_c   1.000
_cell.angle_alpha   90.00
_cell.angle_beta   90.00
_cell.angle_gamma   90.00
#
_symmetry.space_group_name_H-M   'P 1'
#
loop_
_entity.id
_entity.type
_entity.pdbx_description
1 polymer ?
#
loop_
_entity_poly.entity_id
_entity_poly.type
_entity_poly.pdbx_seq_one_letter_code
_entity_poly.pdbx_strand_id
1 'polypeptide(L)'
;MFKGISWGAFLAVVLVSVLIYYLILAILYRKTLIAWFTKRLGGEKKSGEEAGEKEEEGISEDEQRQAEEALNELEVKIAQLRKVLAEAGKGADKQALLKRIADAMANYDGLHRPAFRHALNNFICQYTEEFCDLVIQEEELEELWNQE
;
A
#
# COMPACT_ATOMS: atom_id res chain seq x y z
N MET A 1 43.37 -19.36 -4.45
CA MET A 1 44.09 -18.75 -5.59
C MET A 1 43.07 -18.31 -6.64
N PHE A 2 42.65 -17.04 -6.61
CA PHE A 2 41.82 -16.44 -7.67
C PHE A 2 42.67 -15.42 -8.44
N LYS A 3 43.73 -15.89 -9.10
CA LYS A 3 44.56 -15.07 -10.00
C LYS A 3 43.93 -15.15 -11.39
N GLY A 4 43.18 -14.12 -11.77
CA GLY A 4 42.65 -14.01 -13.13
C GLY A 4 41.49 -13.04 -13.29
N ILE A 5 40.76 -12.73 -12.21
CA ILE A 5 39.69 -11.73 -12.28
C ILE A 5 40.34 -10.36 -12.12
N SER A 6 40.50 -9.68 -13.25
CA SER A 6 40.77 -8.25 -13.30
C SER A 6 39.71 -7.53 -12.46
N TRP A 7 40.13 -6.80 -11.43
CA TRP A 7 39.25 -5.93 -10.63
C TRP A 7 38.41 -4.98 -11.51
N GLY A 8 38.93 -4.61 -12.69
CA GLY A 8 38.21 -3.85 -13.69
C GLY A 8 37.02 -4.61 -14.30
N ALA A 9 37.14 -5.92 -14.54
CA ALA A 9 36.03 -6.74 -15.05
C ALA A 9 34.92 -6.87 -14.00
N PHE A 10 35.26 -7.02 -12.71
CA PHE A 10 34.29 -7.04 -11.63
C PHE A 10 33.54 -5.70 -11.51
N LEU A 11 34.27 -4.58 -11.52
CA LEU A 11 33.68 -3.25 -11.49
C LEU A 11 32.77 -2.99 -12.70
N ALA A 12 33.17 -3.45 -13.89
CA ALA A 12 32.34 -3.34 -15.09
C ALA A 12 31.02 -4.11 -14.94
N VAL A 13 31.06 -5.35 -14.45
CA VAL A 13 29.84 -6.17 -14.22
C VAL A 13 28.94 -5.53 -13.17
N VAL A 14 29.50 -5.04 -12.06
CA VAL A 14 28.72 -4.36 -11.02
C VAL A 14 28.07 -3.10 -11.57
N LEU A 15 28.81 -2.29 -12.32
CA LEU A 15 28.29 -1.06 -12.91
C LEU A 15 27.17 -1.33 -13.93
N VAL A 16 27.34 -2.36 -14.77
CA VAL A 16 26.29 -2.79 -15.70
C VAL A 16 25.06 -3.32 -14.95
N SER A 17 25.25 -4.12 -13.91
CA SER A 17 24.16 -4.65 -13.08
C SER A 17 23.36 -3.53 -12.40
N VAL A 18 24.06 -2.52 -11.86
CA VAL A 18 23.44 -1.32 -11.29
C VAL A 18 22.66 -0.55 -12.34
N LEU A 19 23.23 -0.33 -13.54
CA LEU A 19 22.53 0.35 -14.63
C LEU A 19 21.25 -0.40 -15.06
N ILE A 20 21.30 -1.73 -15.15
CA ILE A 20 20.13 -2.56 -15.47
C ILE A 20 19.07 -2.45 -14.38
N TYR A 21 19.47 -2.54 -13.11
CA TYR A 21 18.57 -2.37 -11.97
C TYR A 21 17.84 -1.03 -12.01
N TYR A 22 18.57 0.06 -12.26
CA TYR A 22 17.97 1.39 -12.38
C TYR A 22 17.14 1.56 -13.67
N LEU A 23 17.49 0.89 -14.76
CA LEU A 23 16.67 0.88 -15.99
C LEU A 23 15.32 0.21 -15.75
N ILE A 24 15.30 -0.91 -15.03
CA ILE A 24 14.06 -1.62 -14.68
C ILE A 24 13.20 -0.72 -13.78
N LEU A 25 13.80 -0.12 -12.75
CA LEU A 25 13.09 0.86 -11.91
C LEU A 25 12.57 2.04 -12.75
N ALA A 26 13.38 2.62 -13.63
CA ALA A 26 12.97 3.73 -14.48
C ALA A 26 11.79 3.35 -15.39
N ILE A 27 11.75 2.12 -15.92
CA ILE A 27 10.64 1.62 -16.75
C ILE A 27 9.37 1.41 -15.92
N LEU A 28 9.48 0.80 -14.74
CA LEU A 28 8.33 0.56 -13.85
C LEU A 28 7.76 1.89 -13.32
N TYR A 29 8.62 2.82 -12.95
CA TYR A 29 8.24 4.13 -12.43
C TYR A 29 8.00 5.18 -13.53
N ARG A 30 8.17 4.84 -14.81
CA ARG A 30 7.99 5.80 -15.93
C ARG A 30 6.59 6.41 -15.93
N LYS A 31 5.57 5.63 -15.58
CA LYS A 31 4.17 6.09 -15.59
C LYS A 31 3.93 7.18 -14.53
N THR A 32 4.54 7.02 -13.34
CA THR A 32 4.45 7.97 -12.23
C THR A 32 5.36 9.19 -12.44
N LEU A 33 6.58 8.97 -12.95
CA LEU A 33 7.55 10.03 -13.22
C LEU A 33 7.12 10.95 -14.36
N ILE A 34 6.58 10.43 -15.47
CA ILE A 34 6.13 11.26 -16.59
C ILE A 34 4.97 12.15 -16.14
N ALA A 35 3.99 11.63 -15.39
CA ALA A 35 2.87 12.42 -14.88
C ALA A 35 3.32 13.58 -13.96
N TRP A 36 4.34 13.34 -13.14
CA TRP A 36 4.93 14.37 -12.27
C TRP A 36 5.79 15.36 -13.05
N PHE A 37 6.59 14.90 -14.02
CA PHE A 37 7.44 15.76 -14.84
C PHE A 37 6.63 16.61 -15.84
N THR A 38 5.55 16.09 -16.43
CA THR A 38 4.68 16.88 -17.33
C THR A 38 3.92 17.96 -16.57
N LYS A 39 3.51 17.70 -15.32
CA LYS A 39 2.94 18.75 -14.44
C LYS A 39 3.96 19.81 -14.06
N ARG A 40 5.25 19.46 -13.93
CA ARG A 40 6.29 20.39 -13.46
C ARG A 40 7.02 21.15 -14.58
N LEU A 41 7.07 20.60 -15.80
CA LEU A 41 7.64 21.27 -16.98
C LEU A 41 6.58 22.02 -17.81
N GLY A 42 5.29 21.75 -17.60
CA GLY A 42 4.17 22.39 -18.29
C GLY A 42 3.73 23.72 -17.70
N GLY A 43 4.67 24.56 -17.28
CA GLY A 43 4.39 25.92 -16.80
C GLY A 43 4.04 26.87 -17.95
N GLU A 44 2.74 27.07 -18.15
CA GLU A 44 2.09 28.34 -18.49
C GLU A 44 2.32 28.97 -19.89
N LYS A 45 1.29 28.91 -20.75
CA LYS A 45 0.85 30.06 -21.58
C LYS A 45 -0.66 30.04 -21.79
N LYS A 46 -1.31 31.07 -21.23
CA LYS A 46 -2.73 31.46 -21.34
C LYS A 46 -3.15 31.86 -22.76
N SER A 47 -4.48 31.83 -22.97
CA SER A 47 -5.34 32.69 -23.82
C SER A 47 -6.12 31.88 -24.87
N GLY A 48 -7.45 31.86 -24.94
CA GLY A 48 -8.48 32.54 -24.18
C GLY A 48 -9.86 31.91 -24.48
N GLU A 49 -10.80 32.19 -23.57
CA GLU A 49 -12.24 32.39 -23.82
C GLU A 49 -12.96 31.40 -24.75
N GLU A 50 -13.65 30.42 -24.16
CA GLU A 50 -15.09 30.19 -24.35
C GLU A 50 -15.61 29.06 -23.42
N ALA A 51 -16.60 29.43 -22.61
CA ALA A 51 -17.64 28.63 -21.98
C ALA A 51 -17.43 27.11 -21.84
N GLY A 52 -17.10 26.69 -20.62
CA GLY A 52 -17.27 25.33 -20.17
C GLY A 52 -16.75 25.21 -18.75
N GLU A 53 -17.64 25.40 -17.77
CA GLU A 53 -17.45 24.91 -16.41
C GLU A 53 -17.00 23.44 -16.47
N LYS A 54 -15.70 23.23 -16.34
CA LYS A 54 -15.15 22.02 -15.76
C LYS A 54 -14.47 22.50 -14.50
N GLU A 55 -15.17 22.30 -13.39
CA GLU A 55 -14.61 22.29 -12.06
C GLU A 55 -13.27 21.55 -12.14
N GLU A 56 -12.18 22.32 -12.11
CA GLU A 56 -10.92 21.79 -11.63
C GLU A 56 -11.18 21.50 -10.15
N GLU A 57 -11.55 20.26 -9.84
CA GLU A 57 -11.45 19.66 -8.51
C GLU A 57 -9.96 19.69 -8.11
N GLY A 58 -9.46 20.86 -7.77
CA GLY A 58 -8.30 21.00 -6.92
C GLY A 58 -8.74 20.46 -5.57
N ILE A 59 -8.33 19.22 -5.27
CA ILE A 59 -8.52 18.60 -3.96
C ILE A 59 -8.16 19.66 -2.93
N SER A 60 -9.13 20.06 -2.11
CA SER A 60 -8.91 21.10 -1.10
C SER A 60 -7.79 20.68 -0.17
N GLU A 61 -7.00 21.62 0.37
CA GLU A 61 -6.01 21.30 1.41
C GLU A 61 -6.67 20.55 2.59
N ASP A 62 -7.96 20.80 2.83
CA ASP A 62 -8.76 20.09 3.84
C ASP A 62 -9.06 18.63 3.44
N GLU A 63 -9.34 18.37 2.16
CA GLU A 63 -9.55 17.00 1.66
C GLU A 63 -8.25 16.20 1.67
N GLN A 64 -7.13 16.84 1.36
CA GLN A 64 -5.82 16.22 1.43
C GLN A 64 -5.45 15.85 2.88
N ARG A 65 -5.73 16.73 3.85
CA ARG A 65 -5.55 16.43 5.28
C ARG A 65 -6.43 15.29 5.76
N GLN A 66 -7.71 15.28 5.38
CA GLN A 66 -8.62 14.19 5.73
C GLN A 66 -8.18 12.84 5.14
N ALA A 67 -7.60 12.85 3.94
CA ALA A 67 -7.04 11.64 3.33
C ALA A 67 -5.79 11.16 4.10
N GLU A 68 -4.90 12.06 4.49
CA GLU A 68 -3.71 11.74 5.29
C GLU A 68 -4.07 11.22 6.70
N GLU A 69 -5.06 11.83 7.36
CA GLU A 69 -5.57 11.37 8.66
C GLU A 69 -6.16 9.96 8.56
N ALA A 70 -6.99 9.70 7.55
CA ALA A 70 -7.58 8.38 7.35
C ALA A 70 -6.54 7.29 7.03
N LEU A 71 -5.45 7.64 6.34
CA LEU A 71 -4.34 6.72 6.11
C LEU A 71 -3.53 6.46 7.38
N ASN A 72 -3.25 7.51 8.18
CA ASN A 72 -2.58 7.35 9.46
C ASN A 72 -3.38 6.45 10.42
N GLU A 73 -4.70 6.63 10.48
CA GLU A 73 -5.59 5.76 11.27
C GLU A 73 -5.52 4.29 10.82
N LEU A 74 -5.53 4.06 9.50
CA LEU A 74 -5.37 2.73 8.93
C LEU A 74 -4.04 2.10 9.34
N GLU A 75 -2.93 2.84 9.26
CA GLU A 75 -1.61 2.34 9.64
C GLU A 75 -1.53 1.95 11.13
N VAL A 76 -2.13 2.76 12.01
CA VAL A 76 -2.22 2.45 13.44
C VAL A 76 -2.99 1.15 13.65
N LYS A 77 -4.10 0.95 12.93
CA LYS A 77 -4.90 -0.27 13.00
C LYS A 77 -4.17 -1.49 12.46
N ILE A 78 -3.48 -1.38 11.33
CA ILE A 78 -2.63 -2.45 10.79
C ILE A 78 -1.53 -2.82 11.80
N ALA A 79 -0.91 -1.84 12.45
CA ALA A 79 0.11 -2.09 13.47
C ALA A 79 -0.46 -2.81 14.70
N GLN A 80 -1.69 -2.48 15.12
CA GLN A 80 -2.39 -3.23 16.17
C GLN A 80 -2.70 -4.66 15.74
N LEU A 81 -3.19 -4.84 14.52
CA LEU A 81 -3.51 -6.15 13.95
C LEU A 81 -2.27 -7.06 13.88
N ARG A 82 -1.12 -6.50 13.48
CA ARG A 82 0.16 -7.20 13.48
C ARG A 82 0.52 -7.73 14.87
N LYS A 83 0.30 -6.95 15.92
CA LYS A 83 0.54 -7.39 17.29
C LYS A 83 -0.38 -8.54 17.67
N VAL A 84 -1.68 -8.41 17.39
CA VAL A 84 -2.67 -9.47 17.67
C VAL A 84 -2.32 -10.77 16.96
N LEU A 85 -1.95 -10.69 15.68
CA LEU A 85 -1.58 -11.85 14.86
C LEU A 85 -0.26 -12.48 15.33
N ALA A 86 0.74 -11.66 15.67
CA ALA A 86 2.01 -12.13 16.21
C ALA A 86 1.86 -12.78 17.60
N GLU A 87 0.98 -12.25 18.46
CA GLU A 87 0.68 -12.81 19.77
C GLU A 87 -0.12 -14.11 19.69
N ALA A 88 -0.95 -14.28 18.67
CA ALA A 88 -1.70 -15.51 18.44
C ALA A 88 -0.76 -16.68 18.06
N GLY A 89 0.24 -16.41 17.21
CA GLY A 89 1.24 -17.39 16.79
C GLY A 89 0.65 -18.60 16.04
N LYS A 90 1.45 -19.66 15.91
CA LYS A 90 1.08 -20.89 15.19
C LYS A 90 0.15 -21.76 16.03
N GLY A 91 -0.98 -22.18 15.46
CA GLY A 91 -1.98 -23.03 16.13
C GLY A 91 -3.03 -22.27 16.94
N ALA A 92 -3.21 -20.98 16.66
CA ALA A 92 -4.31 -20.21 17.21
C ALA A 92 -5.66 -20.82 16.78
N ASP A 93 -6.66 -20.75 17.66
CA ASP A 93 -8.02 -21.13 17.30
C ASP A 93 -8.62 -20.09 16.35
N LYS A 94 -9.19 -20.55 15.22
CA LYS A 94 -9.70 -19.67 14.15
C LYS A 94 -10.80 -18.73 14.67
N GLN A 95 -11.71 -19.23 15.50
CA GLN A 95 -12.82 -18.42 16.03
C GLN A 95 -12.31 -17.41 17.07
N ALA A 96 -11.42 -17.82 17.97
CA ALA A 96 -10.80 -16.92 18.92
C ALA A 96 -9.98 -15.81 18.23
N LEU A 97 -9.31 -16.13 17.12
CA LEU A 97 -8.53 -15.17 16.34
C LEU A 97 -9.42 -14.16 15.63
N LEU A 98 -10.49 -14.62 14.96
CA LEU A 98 -11.48 -13.74 14.32
C LEU A 98 -12.10 -12.77 15.32
N LYS A 99 -12.42 -13.25 16.53
CA LYS A 99 -12.94 -12.37 17.58
C LYS A 99 -11.94 -11.29 18.00
N ARG A 100 -10.67 -11.65 18.17
CA ARG A 100 -9.62 -10.66 18.50
C ARG A 100 -9.37 -9.66 17.37
N ILE A 101 -9.50 -10.11 16.13
CA ILE A 101 -9.43 -9.25 14.94
C ILE A 101 -10.62 -8.28 14.93
N ALA A 102 -11.84 -8.77 15.19
CA ALA A 102 -13.02 -7.92 15.34
C ALA A 102 -12.82 -6.88 16.47
N ASP A 103 -12.39 -7.32 17.65
CA ASP A 103 -12.15 -6.45 18.80
C ASP A 103 -11.10 -5.35 18.51
N ALA A 104 -10.05 -5.67 17.75
CA ALA A 104 -9.04 -4.69 17.32
C ALA A 104 -9.61 -3.65 16.33
N MET A 105 -10.64 -4.03 15.58
CA MET A 105 -11.25 -3.27 14.50
C MET A 105 -12.57 -2.56 14.88
N ALA A 106 -13.18 -2.90 16.01
CA ALA A 106 -14.50 -2.41 16.49
C ALA A 106 -14.63 -0.88 16.67
N ASN A 107 -13.56 -0.11 16.49
CA ASN A 107 -13.58 1.36 16.54
C ASN A 107 -12.90 1.98 15.30
N TYR A 108 -12.91 1.28 14.17
CA TYR A 108 -12.30 1.76 12.93
C TYR A 108 -13.37 2.19 11.92
N ASP A 109 -13.61 3.50 11.83
CA ASP A 109 -14.57 4.09 10.89
C ASP A 109 -14.23 3.82 9.43
N GLY A 110 -12.96 3.54 9.11
CA GLY A 110 -12.51 3.23 7.76
C GLY A 110 -13.02 1.90 7.19
N LEU A 111 -13.67 1.03 7.98
CA LEU A 111 -14.36 -0.17 7.48
C LEU A 111 -15.51 0.17 6.51
N HIS A 112 -16.10 1.36 6.63
CA HIS A 112 -17.14 1.85 5.70
C HIS A 112 -16.58 2.20 4.32
N ARG A 113 -15.26 2.34 4.18
CA ARG A 113 -14.61 2.66 2.91
C ARG A 113 -14.23 1.37 2.20
N PRO A 114 -14.82 1.04 1.03
CA PRO A 114 -14.57 -0.24 0.34
C PRO A 114 -13.10 -0.51 0.06
N ALA A 115 -12.34 0.53 -0.30
CA ALA A 115 -10.90 0.42 -0.58
C ALA A 115 -10.09 -0.03 0.65
N PHE A 116 -10.40 0.48 1.84
CA PHE A 116 -9.70 0.12 3.07
C PHE A 116 -10.13 -1.26 3.57
N ARG A 117 -11.41 -1.60 3.43
CA ARG A 117 -11.93 -2.93 3.74
C ARG A 117 -11.24 -4.03 2.94
N HIS A 118 -11.14 -3.87 1.61
CA HIS A 118 -10.40 -4.83 0.77
C HIS A 118 -8.91 -4.91 1.13
N ALA A 119 -8.27 -3.77 1.40
CA ALA A 119 -6.85 -3.76 1.79
C ALA A 119 -6.62 -4.50 3.12
N LEU A 120 -7.50 -4.28 4.10
CA LEU A 120 -7.47 -4.95 5.41
C LEU A 120 -7.74 -6.44 5.30
N ASN A 121 -8.74 -6.84 4.52
CA ASN A 121 -9.06 -8.25 4.29
C ASN A 121 -7.85 -8.97 3.69
N ASN A 122 -7.28 -8.41 2.62
CA ASN A 122 -6.08 -8.96 1.98
C ASN A 122 -4.91 -9.06 2.96
N PHE A 123 -4.71 -8.03 3.79
CA PHE A 123 -3.67 -8.02 4.81
C PHE A 123 -3.87 -9.16 5.84
N ILE A 124 -5.10 -9.33 6.34
CA ILE A 124 -5.44 -10.38 7.31
C ILE A 124 -5.23 -11.76 6.69
N CYS A 125 -5.76 -12.01 5.49
CA CYS A 125 -5.61 -13.30 4.81
C CYS A 125 -4.13 -13.67 4.64
N GLN A 126 -3.30 -12.74 4.16
CA GLN A 126 -1.87 -12.99 3.96
C GLN A 126 -1.14 -13.25 5.28
N TYR A 127 -1.37 -12.42 6.30
CA TYR A 127 -0.67 -12.56 7.57
C TYR A 127 -1.13 -13.78 8.38
N THR A 128 -2.41 -14.18 8.28
CA THR A 128 -2.92 -15.36 8.98
C THR A 128 -2.35 -16.64 8.38
N GLU A 129 -2.20 -16.69 7.05
CA GLU A 129 -1.53 -17.79 6.37
C GLU A 129 -0.03 -17.85 6.76
N GLU A 130 0.66 -16.71 6.78
CA GLU A 130 2.10 -16.65 7.07
C GLU A 130 2.45 -16.94 8.55
N PHE A 131 1.71 -16.36 9.49
CA PHE A 131 2.07 -16.38 10.92
C PHE A 131 1.26 -17.37 11.75
N CYS A 132 -0.01 -17.61 11.39
CA CYS A 132 -0.91 -18.47 12.18
C CYS A 132 -1.11 -19.86 11.56
N ASP A 133 -0.67 -20.08 10.31
CA ASP A 133 -0.95 -21.31 9.54
C ASP A 133 -2.46 -21.57 9.38
N LEU A 134 -3.22 -20.48 9.27
CA LEU A 134 -4.68 -20.49 9.14
C LEU A 134 -5.08 -19.82 7.84
N VAL A 135 -5.96 -20.48 7.09
CA VAL A 135 -6.60 -19.89 5.92
C VAL A 135 -7.93 -19.29 6.34
N ILE A 136 -7.97 -17.96 6.37
CA ILE A 136 -9.20 -17.17 6.52
C ILE A 136 -9.59 -16.69 5.13
N GLN A 137 -10.85 -16.87 4.75
CA GLN A 137 -11.35 -16.40 3.48
C GLN A 137 -11.82 -14.95 3.59
N GLU A 138 -11.77 -14.22 2.49
CA GLU A 138 -12.22 -12.82 2.44
C GLU A 138 -13.71 -12.72 2.79
N GLU A 139 -14.51 -13.69 2.34
CA GLU A 139 -15.95 -13.77 2.62
C GLU A 139 -16.25 -13.89 4.13
N GLU A 140 -15.44 -14.65 4.87
CA GLU A 140 -15.60 -14.81 6.33
C GLU A 140 -15.32 -13.50 7.08
N LEU A 141 -14.37 -12.69 6.58
CA LEU A 141 -14.09 -11.37 7.13
C LEU A 141 -15.18 -10.38 6.73
N GLU A 142 -15.69 -10.44 5.51
CA GLU A 142 -16.79 -9.59 5.08
C GLU A 142 -18.06 -9.82 5.89
N GLU A 143 -18.38 -11.07 6.21
CA GLU A 143 -19.49 -11.38 7.12
C GLU A 143 -19.27 -10.80 8.52
N LEU A 144 -18.03 -10.85 9.02
CA LEU A 144 -17.66 -10.26 10.31
C LEU A 144 -17.95 -8.76 10.37
N TRP A 145 -17.62 -8.02 9.30
CA TRP A 145 -17.82 -6.57 9.23
C TRP A 145 -19.27 -6.16 9.02
N ASN A 146 -20.11 -7.07 8.49
CA ASN A 146 -21.53 -6.80 8.25
C ASN A 146 -22.42 -7.16 9.47
N GLN A 147 -21.83 -7.71 10.54
CA GLN A 147 -22.53 -8.11 11.77
C GLN A 147 -22.51 -7.05 12.89
N GLU A 148 -21.72 -5.97 12.74
CA GLU A 148 -21.76 -4.76 13.58
C GLU A 148 -22.66 -3.67 12.98
#